data_AF-A0A8J8FWF0-F1
#
_entry.id   AF-A0A8J8FWF0-F1
#
_cell.length_a   1.000
_cell.length_b   1.000
_cell.length_c   1.000
_cell.angle_alpha   90.00
_cell.angle_beta   90.00
_cell.angle_gamma   90.00
#
_symmetry.space_group_name_H-M   'P 1'
#
loop_
_entity.id
_entity.type
_entity.pdbx_description
1 polymer ?
#
loop_
_entity_poly.entity_id
_entity_poly.type
_entity_poly.pdbx_seq_one_letter_code
_entity_poly.pdbx_strand_id
1 'polypeptide(L)'
;MSTSSGSTLKPLLIRISFGLVLPFLIELFVYIIYTGLKYQDFQFSALLIFVFFIIPVLFLYLIAPKIIFNGGRVKNHIESNLRSNLDNIFFKPRSFSFSGKIVPLTDMELKLPSKEKKNLEAKIKKELIPKITEEAKKQYSQNFVDRCHTTRNERLLTYNESLYLFSIVSSAILFINLILVFVLRWTSIKLDFIVIDQIENNVNIVIFICIFSILLLCSLYLSISSSRRLCGLIPNVLSVIYYEPEEEREKRLLIIKSIAEFPISNLFVRRTQRELAGTINEAKKNLLLTRLTETISWYYREDLAKSTVWELYKEMLEELQISDETKDKIEQHFKYDSLLQLISSHILTTDEEQAIKADIDYINEKIKNWEKIRSEEQTLSFLLIYRTLETIFRRTLSHFSTEPESDEVNFLKLIDILKNNKIISKSDVTLLHEIRFKRNLLFHEPGKSLDIGKQTMQKLLLIIKKVLDKIGETEKEG
;
A
#
# COMPACT_ATOMS: atom_id res chain seq x y z
N MET A 1 -6.84 20.05 -13.65
CA MET A 1 -6.07 18.89 -14.13
C MET A 1 -7.04 17.92 -14.78
N SER A 2 -7.01 17.80 -16.10
CA SER A 2 -7.88 16.91 -16.87
C SER A 2 -7.48 15.45 -16.64
N THR A 3 -8.37 14.66 -16.07
CA THR A 3 -8.26 13.21 -15.94
C THR A 3 -8.28 12.58 -17.33
N SER A 4 -7.14 12.04 -17.77
CA SER A 4 -7.05 11.30 -19.02
C SER A 4 -7.68 9.91 -18.86
N SER A 5 -8.95 9.81 -19.21
CA SER A 5 -9.68 8.54 -19.41
C SER A 5 -9.08 7.63 -20.49
N GLY A 6 -8.06 8.08 -21.23
CA GLY A 6 -7.33 7.30 -22.23
C GLY A 6 -6.32 6.29 -21.67
N SER A 7 -6.02 6.31 -20.37
CA SER A 7 -5.01 5.42 -19.77
C SER A 7 -5.52 4.02 -19.37
N THR A 8 -6.83 3.86 -19.19
CA THR A 8 -7.48 2.59 -18.78
C THR A 8 -7.82 1.68 -19.97
N LEU A 9 -7.96 2.25 -21.17
CA LEU A 9 -8.33 1.51 -22.39
C LEU A 9 -7.19 0.63 -22.94
N LYS A 10 -5.94 1.11 -22.94
CA LYS A 10 -4.78 0.36 -23.46
C LYS A 10 -4.50 -0.95 -22.68
N PRO A 11 -4.45 -0.95 -21.33
CA PRO A 11 -4.25 -2.17 -20.55
C PRO A 11 -5.39 -3.18 -20.69
N LEU A 12 -6.63 -2.69 -20.74
CA LEU A 12 -7.82 -3.51 -21.02
C LEU A 12 -7.73 -4.16 -22.40
N LEU A 13 -7.35 -3.38 -23.43
CA LEU A 13 -7.12 -3.88 -24.78
C LEU A 13 -6.00 -4.91 -24.80
N ILE A 14 -4.88 -4.72 -24.09
CA ILE A 14 -3.81 -5.73 -24.02
C ILE A 14 -4.33 -7.03 -23.37
N ARG A 15 -5.10 -6.94 -22.28
CA ARG A 15 -5.72 -8.11 -21.63
C ARG A 15 -6.69 -8.85 -22.55
N ILE A 16 -7.55 -8.11 -23.28
CA ILE A 16 -8.50 -8.67 -24.24
C ILE A 16 -7.75 -9.30 -25.42
N SER A 17 -6.86 -8.55 -26.06
CA SER A 17 -6.11 -8.95 -27.25
C SER A 17 -5.21 -10.16 -26.99
N PHE A 18 -4.34 -10.12 -25.96
CA PHE A 18 -3.39 -11.21 -25.68
C PHE A 18 -3.98 -12.34 -24.84
N GLY A 19 -4.82 -12.02 -23.85
CA GLY A 19 -5.31 -13.00 -22.88
C GLY A 19 -6.46 -13.88 -23.36
N LEU A 20 -7.29 -13.36 -24.28
CA LEU A 20 -8.50 -14.03 -24.75
C LEU A 20 -8.57 -14.11 -26.27
N VAL A 21 -8.40 -13.00 -26.97
CA VAL A 21 -8.63 -12.93 -28.41
C VAL A 21 -7.52 -13.64 -29.19
N LEU A 22 -6.26 -13.57 -28.78
CA LEU A 22 -5.15 -14.19 -29.50
C LEU A 22 -5.24 -15.73 -29.63
N PRO A 23 -5.50 -16.53 -28.56
CA PRO A 23 -5.72 -17.97 -28.69
C PRO A 23 -6.79 -18.33 -29.73
N PHE A 24 -7.90 -17.59 -29.67
CA PHE A 24 -9.05 -17.79 -30.54
C PHE A 24 -8.83 -17.29 -31.97
N LEU A 25 -8.11 -16.18 -32.14
CA LEU A 25 -7.70 -15.67 -33.45
C LEU A 25 -6.77 -16.66 -34.14
N ILE A 26 -5.87 -17.32 -33.41
CA ILE A 26 -5.00 -18.36 -33.97
C ILE A 26 -5.85 -19.53 -34.46
N GLU A 27 -6.80 -20.01 -33.66
CA GLU A 27 -7.73 -21.08 -34.05
C GLU A 27 -8.60 -20.68 -35.24
N LEU A 28 -9.15 -19.46 -35.22
CA LEU A 28 -9.94 -18.89 -36.31
C LEU A 28 -9.10 -18.73 -37.57
N PHE A 29 -7.82 -18.33 -37.48
CA PHE A 29 -6.94 -18.21 -38.64
C PHE A 29 -6.69 -19.58 -39.27
N VAL A 30 -6.38 -20.60 -38.45
CA VAL A 30 -6.21 -21.98 -38.91
C VAL A 30 -7.50 -22.49 -39.57
N TYR A 31 -8.65 -22.16 -38.98
CA TYR A 31 -9.95 -22.57 -39.46
C TYR A 31 -10.39 -21.83 -40.74
N ILE A 32 -10.11 -20.53 -40.85
CA ILE A 32 -10.34 -19.70 -42.06
C ILE A 32 -9.42 -20.17 -43.19
N ILE A 33 -8.16 -20.52 -42.91
CA ILE A 33 -7.28 -21.13 -43.90
C ILE A 33 -7.88 -22.46 -44.39
N TYR A 34 -8.34 -23.33 -43.48
CA TYR A 34 -8.94 -24.61 -43.83
C TYR A 34 -10.24 -24.47 -44.65
N THR A 35 -11.15 -23.59 -44.23
CA THR A 35 -12.46 -23.38 -44.89
C THR A 35 -12.37 -22.53 -46.15
N GLY A 36 -11.50 -21.52 -46.20
CA GLY A 36 -11.23 -20.72 -47.38
C GLY A 36 -10.60 -21.51 -48.51
N LEU A 37 -9.84 -22.57 -48.19
CA LEU A 37 -9.31 -23.51 -49.18
C LEU A 37 -10.35 -24.54 -49.66
N LYS A 38 -11.42 -24.82 -48.91
CA LYS A 38 -12.33 -25.96 -49.16
C LYS A 38 -13.77 -25.58 -49.56
N TYR A 39 -14.37 -24.49 -49.06
CA TYR A 39 -15.83 -24.29 -49.14
C TYR A 39 -16.35 -22.90 -49.57
N GLN A 40 -15.52 -21.88 -49.82
CA GLN A 40 -15.92 -20.58 -50.42
C GLN A 40 -17.16 -19.86 -49.83
N ASP A 41 -17.54 -20.09 -48.57
CA ASP A 41 -18.78 -19.52 -48.00
C ASP A 41 -18.50 -18.42 -46.96
N PHE A 42 -18.62 -17.15 -47.38
CA PHE A 42 -18.15 -15.96 -46.64
C PHE A 42 -19.12 -15.40 -45.58
N GLN A 43 -20.42 -15.69 -45.66
CA GLN A 43 -21.42 -15.06 -44.78
C GLN A 43 -21.37 -15.63 -43.34
N PHE A 44 -21.01 -16.90 -43.18
CA PHE A 44 -20.84 -17.54 -41.87
C PHE A 44 -19.57 -17.07 -41.13
N SER A 45 -18.52 -16.74 -41.88
CA SER A 45 -17.27 -16.18 -41.33
C SER A 45 -17.51 -14.87 -40.57
N ALA A 46 -18.43 -14.03 -41.05
CA ALA A 46 -18.80 -12.76 -40.39
C ALA A 46 -19.57 -12.96 -39.07
N LEU A 47 -20.44 -13.97 -38.98
CA LEU A 47 -21.17 -14.32 -37.75
C LEU A 47 -20.22 -14.89 -36.68
N LEU A 48 -19.27 -15.75 -37.09
CA LEU A 48 -18.18 -16.24 -36.25
C LEU A 48 -17.36 -15.09 -35.67
N ILE A 49 -16.99 -14.11 -36.50
CA ILE A 49 -16.28 -12.89 -36.06
C ILE A 49 -17.09 -12.13 -34.99
N PHE A 50 -18.41 -11.98 -35.16
CA PHE A 50 -19.27 -11.25 -34.20
C PHE A 50 -19.41 -11.97 -32.85
N VAL A 51 -19.61 -13.30 -32.87
CA VAL A 51 -19.59 -14.15 -31.67
C VAL A 51 -18.22 -14.10 -30.97
N PHE A 52 -17.13 -14.02 -31.76
CA PHE A 52 -15.76 -13.86 -31.27
C PHE A 52 -15.43 -12.49 -30.69
N PHE A 53 -16.21 -11.44 -30.94
CA PHE A 53 -15.98 -10.14 -30.31
C PHE A 53 -16.78 -9.95 -29.02
N ILE A 54 -18.01 -10.46 -28.95
CA ILE A 54 -18.90 -10.27 -27.79
C ILE A 54 -18.58 -11.23 -26.64
N ILE A 55 -18.31 -12.51 -26.94
CA ILE A 55 -18.05 -13.53 -25.91
C ILE A 55 -16.78 -13.22 -25.10
N PRO A 56 -15.64 -12.80 -25.69
CA PRO A 56 -14.45 -12.46 -24.91
C PRO A 56 -14.65 -11.27 -23.98
N VAL A 57 -15.46 -10.28 -24.37
CA VAL A 57 -15.75 -9.12 -23.52
C VAL A 57 -16.59 -9.57 -22.31
N LEU A 58 -17.67 -10.33 -22.53
CA LEU A 58 -18.48 -10.87 -21.42
C LEU A 58 -17.66 -11.81 -20.52
N PHE A 59 -16.80 -12.64 -21.10
CA PHE A 59 -15.89 -13.52 -20.37
C PHE A 59 -14.91 -12.73 -19.50
N LEU A 60 -14.33 -11.65 -20.02
CA LEU A 60 -13.37 -10.81 -19.30
C LEU A 60 -14.01 -10.04 -18.13
N TYR A 61 -15.23 -9.55 -18.29
CA TYR A 61 -15.91 -8.77 -17.25
C TYR A 61 -16.56 -9.63 -16.16
N LEU A 62 -17.16 -10.78 -16.51
CA LEU A 62 -17.98 -11.54 -15.56
C LEU A 62 -17.30 -12.82 -15.03
N ILE A 63 -16.44 -13.44 -15.85
CA ILE A 63 -15.94 -14.79 -15.61
C ILE A 63 -14.47 -14.76 -15.19
N ALA A 64 -13.63 -13.98 -15.89
CA ALA A 64 -12.20 -13.89 -15.64
C ALA A 64 -11.81 -13.57 -14.18
N PRO A 65 -12.38 -12.55 -13.49
CA PRO A 65 -12.03 -12.27 -12.09
C PRO A 65 -12.37 -13.44 -11.17
N LYS A 66 -13.48 -14.16 -11.42
CA LYS A 66 -13.88 -15.35 -10.65
C LYS A 66 -12.93 -16.51 -10.88
N ILE A 67 -12.55 -16.77 -12.14
CA ILE A 67 -11.59 -17.82 -12.50
C ILE A 67 -10.22 -17.53 -11.87
N ILE A 68 -9.74 -16.30 -11.94
CA ILE A 68 -8.45 -15.92 -11.36
C ILE A 68 -8.47 -16.10 -9.84
N PHE A 69 -9.49 -15.59 -9.16
CA PHE A 69 -9.54 -15.62 -7.70
C PHE A 69 -9.71 -17.04 -7.15
N ASN A 70 -10.62 -17.82 -7.73
CA ASN A 70 -10.93 -19.18 -7.26
C ASN A 70 -10.00 -20.23 -7.90
N GLY A 71 -9.94 -20.28 -9.23
CA GLY A 71 -9.12 -21.22 -9.99
C GLY A 71 -7.63 -20.98 -9.79
N GLY A 72 -7.21 -19.72 -9.65
CA GLY A 72 -5.83 -19.34 -9.35
C GLY A 72 -5.41 -19.62 -7.91
N ARG A 73 -6.30 -20.17 -7.08
CA ARG A 73 -6.09 -20.52 -5.67
C ARG A 73 -5.78 -19.35 -4.74
N VAL A 74 -6.11 -18.13 -5.16
CA VAL A 74 -5.91 -16.90 -4.37
C VAL A 74 -6.74 -16.94 -3.09
N LYS A 75 -8.00 -17.36 -3.21
CA LYS A 75 -8.89 -17.61 -2.07
C LYS A 75 -8.21 -18.48 -1.00
N ASN A 76 -7.73 -19.66 -1.42
CA ASN A 76 -7.12 -20.63 -0.53
C ASN A 76 -5.81 -20.10 0.07
N HIS A 77 -5.06 -19.29 -0.69
CA HIS A 77 -3.82 -18.66 -0.21
C HIS A 77 -4.10 -17.66 0.91
N ILE A 78 -5.10 -16.78 0.74
CA ILE A 78 -5.51 -15.82 1.77
C ILE A 78 -6.03 -16.55 3.00
N GLU A 79 -6.94 -17.52 2.85
CA GLU A 79 -7.47 -18.30 3.97
C GLU A 79 -6.36 -19.04 4.72
N SER A 80 -5.41 -19.65 4.01
CA SER A 80 -4.27 -20.35 4.60
C SER A 80 -3.33 -19.41 5.36
N ASN A 81 -3.05 -18.22 4.81
CA ASN A 81 -2.23 -17.21 5.47
C ASN A 81 -2.90 -16.70 6.77
N LEU A 82 -4.19 -16.40 6.73
CA LEU A 82 -4.96 -15.95 7.90
C LEU A 82 -5.04 -17.04 8.98
N ARG A 83 -5.26 -18.30 8.59
CA ARG A 83 -5.36 -19.42 9.54
C ARG A 83 -4.03 -19.76 10.20
N SER A 84 -2.93 -19.72 9.44
CA SER A 84 -1.60 -20.07 9.94
C SER A 84 -0.98 -18.96 10.80
N ASN A 85 -1.36 -17.70 10.58
CA ASN A 85 -0.81 -16.54 11.29
C ASN A 85 -1.82 -15.83 12.21
N LEU A 86 -2.88 -16.54 12.62
CA LEU A 86 -3.98 -15.96 13.40
C LEU A 86 -3.47 -15.26 14.67
N ASP A 87 -2.54 -15.89 15.40
CA ASP A 87 -1.92 -15.30 16.58
C ASP A 87 -1.21 -13.97 16.28
N ASN A 88 -0.44 -13.91 15.20
CA ASN A 88 0.34 -12.73 14.84
C ASN A 88 -0.53 -11.59 14.26
N ILE A 89 -1.75 -11.90 13.83
CA ILE A 89 -2.69 -10.93 13.26
C ILE A 89 -3.61 -10.37 14.36
N PHE A 90 -4.15 -11.23 15.23
CA PHE A 90 -5.23 -10.87 16.14
C PHE A 90 -4.84 -10.81 17.62
N PHE A 91 -3.71 -11.43 18.03
CA PHE A 91 -3.41 -11.65 19.45
C PHE A 91 -2.04 -11.17 19.92
N LYS A 92 -1.05 -11.03 19.01
CA LYS A 92 0.31 -10.62 19.37
C LYS A 92 0.66 -9.27 18.76
N PRO A 93 1.22 -8.32 19.54
CA PRO A 93 1.82 -7.11 18.99
C PRO A 93 2.96 -7.51 18.06
N ARG A 94 2.96 -6.97 16.84
CA ARG A 94 4.05 -7.22 15.89
C ARG A 94 5.33 -6.58 16.41
N SER A 95 6.27 -7.40 16.84
CA SER A 95 7.59 -6.95 17.28
C SER A 95 8.34 -6.33 16.12
N PHE A 96 8.73 -5.06 16.26
CA PHE A 96 9.55 -4.38 15.26
C PHE A 96 11.02 -4.42 15.70
N SER A 97 11.88 -4.90 14.81
CA SER A 97 13.33 -4.79 14.94
C SER A 97 13.82 -3.78 13.91
N PHE A 98 14.56 -2.76 14.36
CA PHE A 98 15.17 -1.81 13.44
C PHE A 98 16.61 -1.57 13.84
N SER A 99 17.52 -1.80 12.89
CA SER A 99 18.96 -1.61 13.10
C SER A 99 19.51 -2.41 14.30
N GLY A 100 19.04 -3.64 14.50
CA GLY A 100 19.50 -4.54 15.57
C GLY A 100 18.98 -4.20 16.98
N LYS A 101 18.17 -3.15 17.13
CA LYS A 101 17.39 -2.91 18.35
C LYS A 101 16.00 -3.52 18.17
N ILE A 102 15.74 -4.60 18.90
CA ILE A 102 14.38 -5.10 19.12
C ILE A 102 13.73 -4.05 20.04
N VAL A 103 12.67 -3.39 19.60
CA VAL A 103 11.86 -2.59 20.51
C VAL A 103 10.91 -3.58 21.19
N PRO A 104 11.13 -3.93 22.48
CA PRO A 104 10.23 -4.83 23.15
C PRO A 104 8.87 -4.14 23.30
N LEU A 105 7.84 -4.64 22.60
CA LEU A 105 6.43 -4.29 22.85
C LEU A 105 5.92 -5.09 24.06
N THR A 106 6.72 -5.15 25.12
CA THR A 106 6.53 -6.06 26.27
C THR A 106 5.25 -5.80 27.07
N ASP A 107 4.59 -4.67 26.85
CA ASP A 107 3.38 -4.28 27.59
C ASP A 107 2.08 -4.45 26.80
N MET A 108 2.11 -5.01 25.59
CA MET A 108 0.93 -5.14 24.70
C MET A 108 0.56 -6.58 24.31
N GLU A 109 1.11 -7.62 24.97
CA GLU A 109 0.60 -8.98 24.75
C GLU A 109 -0.79 -9.14 25.34
N LEU A 110 -1.76 -9.45 24.48
CA LEU A 110 -3.14 -9.64 24.89
C LEU A 110 -3.27 -10.94 25.71
N LYS A 111 -3.31 -10.83 27.04
CA LYS A 111 -3.49 -11.97 27.94
C LYS A 111 -4.97 -12.29 28.11
N LEU A 112 -5.58 -12.92 27.10
CA LEU A 112 -6.88 -13.57 27.25
C LEU A 112 -6.74 -14.89 28.02
N PRO A 113 -7.69 -15.25 28.90
CA PRO A 113 -7.82 -16.58 29.45
C PRO A 113 -7.82 -17.65 28.35
N SER A 114 -7.16 -18.78 28.59
CA SER A 114 -6.94 -19.83 27.58
C SER A 114 -8.23 -20.38 26.96
N LYS A 115 -9.33 -20.40 27.72
CA LYS A 115 -10.66 -20.83 27.25
C LYS A 115 -11.31 -19.81 26.31
N GLU A 116 -11.25 -18.53 26.65
CA GLU A 116 -11.78 -17.43 25.84
C GLU A 116 -11.01 -17.29 24.53
N LYS A 117 -9.67 -17.37 24.60
CA LYS A 117 -8.81 -17.38 23.41
C LYS A 117 -9.17 -18.50 22.44
N LYS A 118 -9.36 -19.73 22.94
CA LYS A 118 -9.76 -20.88 22.10
C LYS A 118 -11.13 -20.69 21.43
N ASN A 119 -12.09 -20.14 22.16
CA ASN A 119 -13.42 -19.85 21.63
C ASN A 119 -13.35 -18.78 20.54
N LEU A 120 -12.58 -17.72 20.77
CA LEU A 120 -12.37 -16.64 19.83
C LEU A 120 -11.63 -17.11 18.56
N GLU A 121 -10.58 -17.93 18.69
CA GLU A 121 -9.89 -18.56 17.55
C GLU A 121 -10.83 -19.41 16.70
N ALA A 122 -11.68 -20.23 17.33
CA ALA A 122 -12.63 -21.06 16.61
C ALA A 122 -13.64 -20.21 15.83
N LYS A 123 -14.11 -19.12 16.43
CA LYS A 123 -15.05 -18.19 15.81
C LYS A 123 -14.43 -17.42 14.66
N ILE A 124 -13.21 -16.90 14.83
CA ILE A 124 -12.43 -16.26 13.76
C ILE A 124 -12.27 -17.21 12.57
N LYS A 125 -11.89 -18.48 12.81
CA LYS A 125 -11.68 -19.48 11.75
C LYS A 125 -12.96 -19.82 10.99
N LYS A 126 -14.09 -19.91 11.69
CA LYS A 126 -15.38 -20.36 11.13
C LYS A 126 -16.16 -19.24 10.45
N GLU A 127 -16.10 -18.02 10.97
CA GLU A 127 -16.98 -16.92 10.53
C GLU A 127 -16.20 -15.73 9.95
N LEU A 128 -15.14 -15.27 10.62
CA LEU A 128 -14.43 -14.05 10.21
C LEU A 128 -13.60 -14.27 8.94
N ILE A 129 -12.79 -15.32 8.89
CA ILE A 129 -11.92 -15.62 7.74
C ILE A 129 -12.73 -15.78 6.44
N PRO A 130 -13.86 -16.53 6.41
CA PRO A 130 -14.71 -16.59 5.22
C PRO A 130 -15.27 -15.22 4.79
N LYS A 131 -15.73 -14.40 5.74
CA LYS A 131 -16.25 -13.04 5.46
C LYS A 131 -15.16 -12.14 4.86
N ILE A 132 -13.97 -12.10 5.45
CA ILE A 132 -12.80 -11.35 4.94
C ILE A 132 -12.47 -11.78 3.51
N THR A 133 -12.52 -13.09 3.25
CA THR A 133 -12.13 -13.64 1.96
C THR A 133 -13.16 -13.36 0.86
N GLU A 134 -14.45 -13.34 1.17
CA GLU A 134 -15.47 -12.90 0.22
C GLU A 134 -15.43 -11.40 -0.04
N GLU A 135 -15.14 -10.56 0.96
CA GLU A 135 -14.95 -9.13 0.73
C GLU A 135 -13.71 -8.87 -0.14
N ALA A 136 -12.61 -9.61 0.09
CA ALA A 136 -11.43 -9.59 -0.77
C ALA A 136 -11.76 -9.93 -2.23
N LYS A 137 -12.60 -10.94 -2.46
CA LYS A 137 -13.06 -11.36 -3.79
C LYS A 137 -13.91 -10.28 -4.47
N LYS A 138 -14.78 -9.61 -3.70
CA LYS A 138 -15.61 -8.51 -4.18
C LYS A 138 -14.76 -7.31 -4.58
N GLN A 139 -13.84 -6.88 -3.71
CA GLN A 139 -12.87 -5.81 -4.01
C GLN A 139 -12.01 -6.17 -5.23
N TYR A 140 -11.54 -7.42 -5.32
CA TYR A 140 -10.78 -7.87 -6.48
C TYR A 140 -11.56 -7.74 -7.77
N SER A 141 -12.83 -8.17 -7.76
CA SER A 141 -13.70 -8.14 -8.94
C SER A 141 -14.00 -6.71 -9.37
N GLN A 142 -14.24 -5.81 -8.42
CA GLN A 142 -14.45 -4.38 -8.68
C GLN A 142 -13.18 -3.72 -9.25
N ASN A 143 -12.03 -3.96 -8.62
CA ASN A 143 -10.75 -3.40 -9.03
C ASN A 143 -10.09 -4.14 -10.21
N PHE A 144 -10.76 -5.13 -10.80
CA PHE A 144 -10.18 -5.91 -11.88
C PHE A 144 -10.06 -5.06 -13.15
N VAL A 145 -11.09 -4.27 -13.46
CA VAL A 145 -11.20 -3.47 -14.68
C VAL A 145 -10.59 -2.08 -14.49
N ASP A 146 -10.94 -1.39 -13.41
CA ASP A 146 -10.59 0.03 -13.20
C ASP A 146 -9.24 0.24 -12.52
N ARG A 147 -8.36 -0.77 -12.54
CA ARG A 147 -7.09 -0.72 -11.81
C ARG A 147 -6.17 0.37 -12.35
N CYS A 148 -5.71 1.26 -11.48
CA CYS A 148 -4.61 2.17 -11.80
C CYS A 148 -3.30 1.37 -11.96
N HIS A 149 -2.52 1.64 -13.00
CA HIS A 149 -1.23 0.96 -13.26
C HIS A 149 -0.04 1.78 -12.74
N THR A 150 -0.23 2.41 -11.59
CA THR A 150 0.70 3.37 -11.00
C THR A 150 1.93 2.70 -10.41
N THR A 151 1.78 1.51 -9.83
CA THR A 151 2.86 0.77 -9.17
C THR A 151 3.42 -0.35 -10.04
N ARG A 152 4.59 -0.90 -9.69
CA ARG A 152 5.14 -2.07 -10.37
C ARG A 152 4.28 -3.31 -10.13
N ASN A 153 3.79 -3.47 -8.89
CA ASN A 153 2.97 -4.62 -8.50
C ASN A 153 1.66 -4.71 -9.29
N GLU A 154 0.98 -3.59 -9.53
CA GLU A 154 -0.25 -3.54 -10.34
C GLU A 154 0.01 -3.94 -11.81
N ARG A 155 1.13 -3.49 -12.39
CA ARG A 155 1.54 -3.85 -13.76
C ARG A 155 1.91 -5.32 -13.87
N LEU A 156 2.68 -5.85 -12.92
CA LEU A 156 3.01 -7.27 -12.85
C LEU A 156 1.77 -8.13 -12.65
N LEU A 157 0.82 -7.68 -11.81
CA LEU A 157 -0.44 -8.38 -11.59
C LEU A 157 -1.22 -8.49 -12.90
N THR A 158 -1.38 -7.38 -13.62
CA THR A 158 -2.05 -7.31 -14.94
C THR A 158 -1.43 -8.28 -15.95
N TYR A 159 -0.10 -8.33 -16.00
CA TYR A 159 0.63 -9.26 -16.87
C TYR A 159 0.35 -10.72 -16.51
N ASN A 160 0.47 -11.09 -15.23
CA ASN A 160 0.27 -12.47 -14.79
C ASN A 160 -1.22 -12.89 -14.87
N GLU A 161 -2.17 -11.97 -14.69
CA GLU A 161 -3.60 -12.22 -14.91
C GLU A 161 -3.85 -12.58 -16.38
N SER A 162 -3.28 -11.81 -17.31
CA SER A 162 -3.39 -12.07 -18.75
C SER A 162 -2.77 -13.41 -19.13
N LEU A 163 -1.57 -13.69 -18.61
CA LEU A 163 -0.84 -14.94 -18.86
C LEU A 163 -1.58 -16.16 -18.29
N TYR A 164 -2.19 -16.01 -17.11
CA TYR A 164 -2.99 -17.06 -16.49
C TYR A 164 -4.26 -17.37 -17.29
N LEU A 165 -4.99 -16.33 -17.73
CA LEU A 165 -6.16 -16.52 -18.59
C LEU A 165 -5.78 -17.16 -19.93
N PHE A 166 -4.73 -16.65 -20.57
CA PHE A 166 -4.20 -17.20 -21.82
C PHE A 166 -3.87 -18.69 -21.68
N SER A 167 -3.15 -19.06 -20.62
CA SER A 167 -2.72 -20.44 -20.39
C SER A 167 -3.89 -21.36 -20.06
N ILE A 168 -4.89 -20.94 -19.29
CA ILE A 168 -6.07 -21.77 -19.03
C ILE A 168 -6.87 -21.99 -20.31
N VAL A 169 -7.16 -20.93 -21.06
CA VAL A 169 -7.94 -21.02 -22.30
C VAL A 169 -7.19 -21.89 -23.31
N SER A 170 -5.89 -21.65 -23.50
CA SER A 170 -5.05 -22.46 -24.39
C SER A 170 -4.96 -23.91 -23.92
N SER A 171 -4.87 -24.17 -22.61
CA SER A 171 -4.87 -25.55 -22.09
C SER A 171 -6.18 -26.27 -22.39
N ALA A 172 -7.32 -25.60 -22.21
CA ALA A 172 -8.63 -26.16 -22.52
C ALA A 172 -8.75 -26.49 -24.03
N ILE A 173 -8.35 -25.56 -24.89
CA ILE A 173 -8.34 -25.74 -26.35
C ILE A 173 -7.42 -26.90 -26.76
N LEU A 174 -6.19 -26.95 -26.24
CA LEU A 174 -5.23 -28.00 -26.56
C LEU A 174 -5.69 -29.37 -26.07
N PHE A 175 -6.36 -29.42 -24.91
CA PHE A 175 -6.95 -30.66 -24.40
C PHE A 175 -8.11 -31.15 -25.28
N ILE A 176 -8.98 -30.25 -25.75
CA ILE A 176 -10.03 -30.58 -26.72
C ILE A 176 -9.42 -31.10 -28.02
N ASN A 177 -8.40 -30.42 -28.55
CA ASN A 177 -7.70 -30.84 -29.76
C ASN A 177 -7.02 -32.22 -29.60
N LEU A 178 -6.45 -32.52 -28.43
CA LEU A 178 -5.91 -33.84 -28.13
C LEU A 178 -6.98 -34.93 -28.19
N ILE A 179 -8.15 -34.69 -27.58
CA ILE A 179 -9.31 -35.61 -27.65
C ILE A 179 -9.77 -35.76 -29.10
N LEU A 180 -9.84 -34.65 -29.83
CA LEU A 180 -10.32 -34.62 -31.21
C LEU A 180 -9.41 -35.42 -32.14
N VAL A 181 -8.08 -35.36 -31.99
CA VAL A 181 -7.14 -36.24 -32.71
C VAL A 181 -7.43 -37.71 -32.42
N PHE A 182 -7.76 -38.06 -31.19
CA PHE A 182 -8.09 -39.43 -30.81
C PHE A 182 -9.40 -39.90 -31.45
N VAL A 183 -10.43 -39.05 -31.45
CA VAL A 183 -11.73 -39.34 -32.10
C VAL A 183 -11.57 -39.46 -33.62
N LEU A 184 -10.83 -38.53 -34.24
CA LEU A 184 -10.56 -38.50 -35.68
C LEU A 184 -9.70 -39.66 -36.17
N ARG A 185 -9.05 -40.42 -35.28
CA ARG A 185 -8.43 -41.69 -35.66
C ARG A 185 -9.47 -42.72 -36.08
N TRP A 186 -10.62 -42.74 -35.41
CA TRP A 186 -11.61 -43.81 -35.55
C TRP A 186 -12.79 -43.42 -36.43
N THR A 187 -13.13 -42.13 -36.48
CA THR A 187 -14.32 -41.65 -37.19
C THR A 187 -14.09 -40.26 -37.77
N SER A 188 -14.61 -40.00 -38.97
CA SER A 188 -14.79 -38.62 -39.44
C SER A 188 -15.91 -37.92 -38.66
N ILE A 189 -15.75 -36.63 -38.42
CA ILE A 189 -16.80 -35.81 -37.81
C ILE A 189 -17.53 -35.08 -38.93
N LYS A 190 -18.78 -35.46 -39.16
CA LYS A 190 -19.69 -34.83 -40.13
C LYS A 190 -20.73 -34.03 -39.36
N LEU A 191 -20.60 -32.71 -39.40
CA LEU A 191 -21.61 -31.76 -38.97
C LEU A 191 -22.29 -31.19 -40.22
N ASP A 192 -23.53 -30.74 -40.12
CA ASP A 192 -24.31 -30.22 -41.25
C ASP A 192 -23.63 -29.05 -42.01
N PHE A 193 -22.59 -28.46 -41.40
CA PHE A 193 -21.84 -27.29 -41.88
C PHE A 193 -20.31 -27.51 -41.97
N ILE A 194 -19.78 -28.64 -41.47
CA ILE A 194 -18.34 -28.96 -41.43
C ILE A 194 -18.13 -30.46 -41.61
N VAL A 195 -17.18 -30.83 -42.46
CA VAL A 195 -16.64 -32.21 -42.49
C VAL A 195 -15.17 -32.18 -42.09
N ILE A 196 -14.87 -32.76 -40.92
CA ILE A 196 -13.49 -33.01 -40.48
C ILE A 196 -13.15 -34.47 -40.82
N ASP A 197 -12.23 -34.62 -41.76
CA ASP A 197 -11.84 -35.92 -42.30
C ASP A 197 -11.10 -36.77 -41.27
N GLN A 198 -11.22 -38.10 -41.40
CA GLN A 198 -10.51 -39.06 -40.56
C GLN A 198 -9.00 -38.99 -40.82
N ILE A 199 -8.19 -39.16 -39.77
CA ILE A 199 -6.73 -39.27 -39.90
C ILE A 199 -6.35 -40.74 -39.99
N GLU A 200 -6.09 -41.24 -41.19
CA GLU A 200 -5.74 -42.65 -41.41
C GLU A 200 -4.28 -42.98 -41.06
N ASN A 201 -3.37 -42.01 -41.25
CA ASN A 201 -1.94 -42.24 -41.06
C ASN A 201 -1.56 -42.24 -39.56
N ASN A 202 -1.08 -43.40 -39.07
CA ASN A 202 -0.61 -43.59 -37.69
C ASN A 202 0.50 -42.61 -37.29
N VAL A 203 1.41 -42.28 -38.19
CA VAL A 203 2.53 -41.36 -37.93
C VAL A 203 2.01 -39.95 -37.67
N ASN A 204 1.04 -39.49 -38.45
CA ASN A 204 0.43 -38.17 -38.26
C ASN A 204 -0.28 -38.06 -36.91
N ILE A 205 -0.97 -39.12 -36.48
CA ILE A 205 -1.63 -39.16 -35.17
C ILE A 205 -0.62 -39.05 -34.04
N VAL A 206 0.48 -39.81 -34.10
CA VAL A 206 1.56 -39.72 -33.10
C VAL A 206 2.14 -38.32 -33.07
N ILE A 207 2.42 -37.71 -34.24
CA ILE A 207 2.95 -36.34 -34.34
C ILE A 207 1.97 -35.33 -33.69
N PHE A 208 0.69 -35.38 -34.03
CA PHE A 208 -0.30 -34.45 -33.47
C PHE A 208 -0.50 -34.65 -31.96
N ILE A 209 -0.55 -35.89 -31.48
CA ILE A 209 -0.59 -36.18 -30.04
C ILE A 209 0.64 -35.59 -29.34
N CYS A 210 1.83 -35.80 -29.90
CA CYS A 210 3.07 -35.26 -29.33
C CYS A 210 3.05 -33.72 -29.30
N ILE A 211 2.68 -33.06 -30.40
CA ILE A 211 2.62 -31.59 -30.50
C ILE A 211 1.62 -31.04 -29.48
N PHE A 212 0.38 -31.53 -29.48
CA PHE A 212 -0.65 -31.04 -28.56
C PHE A 212 -0.32 -31.36 -27.10
N SER A 213 0.28 -32.51 -26.81
CA SER A 213 0.73 -32.85 -25.44
C SER A 213 1.84 -31.92 -24.96
N ILE A 214 2.86 -31.65 -25.79
CA ILE A 214 3.96 -30.74 -25.43
C ILE A 214 3.41 -29.33 -25.19
N LEU A 215 2.60 -28.81 -26.11
CA LEU A 215 1.99 -27.49 -25.96
C LEU A 215 1.08 -27.42 -24.74
N LEU A 216 0.30 -28.47 -24.46
CA LEU A 216 -0.57 -28.56 -23.29
C LEU A 216 0.25 -28.52 -22.00
N LEU A 217 1.34 -29.28 -21.92
CA LEU A 217 2.24 -29.28 -20.77
C LEU A 217 2.87 -27.90 -20.54
N CYS A 218 3.35 -27.24 -21.61
CA CYS A 218 3.86 -25.87 -21.53
C CYS A 218 2.80 -24.89 -21.04
N SER A 219 1.57 -25.00 -21.55
CA SER A 219 0.45 -24.15 -21.15
C SER A 219 0.05 -24.37 -19.68
N LEU A 220 -0.05 -25.62 -19.24
CA LEU A 220 -0.31 -25.96 -17.84
C LEU A 220 0.80 -25.45 -16.90
N TYR A 221 2.07 -25.57 -17.30
CA TYR A 221 3.18 -25.00 -16.55
C TYR A 221 3.06 -23.48 -16.40
N LEU A 222 2.73 -22.77 -17.49
CA LEU A 222 2.49 -21.32 -17.44
C LEU A 222 1.32 -20.96 -16.53
N SER A 223 0.24 -21.75 -16.54
CA SER A 223 -0.91 -21.56 -15.65
C SER A 223 -0.51 -21.70 -14.18
N ILE A 224 0.23 -22.74 -13.83
CA ILE A 224 0.72 -22.97 -12.46
C ILE A 224 1.67 -21.86 -12.01
N SER A 225 2.63 -21.50 -12.86
CA SER A 225 3.61 -20.44 -12.56
C SER A 225 2.94 -19.08 -12.36
N SER A 226 1.98 -18.74 -13.23
CA SER A 226 1.22 -17.50 -13.14
C SER A 226 0.33 -17.48 -11.90
N SER A 227 -0.37 -18.58 -11.59
CA SER A 227 -1.19 -18.73 -10.38
C SER A 227 -0.38 -18.47 -9.11
N ARG A 228 0.83 -19.03 -8.98
CA ARG A 228 1.71 -18.78 -7.82
C ARG A 228 2.05 -17.29 -7.68
N ARG A 229 2.35 -16.61 -8.79
CA ARG A 229 2.62 -15.17 -8.78
C ARG A 229 1.38 -14.35 -8.44
N LEU A 230 0.20 -14.75 -8.91
CA LEU A 230 -1.07 -14.11 -8.59
C LEU A 230 -1.37 -14.18 -7.09
N CYS A 231 -1.15 -15.34 -6.46
CA CYS A 231 -1.31 -15.50 -5.00
C CYS A 231 -0.44 -14.52 -4.19
N GLY A 232 0.77 -14.22 -4.66
CA GLY A 232 1.65 -13.24 -4.00
C GLY A 232 1.33 -11.78 -4.36
N LEU A 233 0.83 -11.51 -5.57
CA LEU A 233 0.60 -10.13 -6.04
C LEU A 233 -0.76 -9.57 -5.62
N ILE A 234 -1.81 -10.40 -5.58
CA ILE A 234 -3.17 -9.92 -5.29
C ILE A 234 -3.31 -9.34 -3.87
N PRO A 235 -2.81 -9.99 -2.80
CA PRO A 235 -2.84 -9.41 -1.45
C PRO A 235 -2.08 -8.08 -1.35
N ASN A 236 -1.08 -7.86 -2.21
CA ASN A 236 -0.29 -6.62 -2.22
C ASN A 236 -0.99 -5.44 -2.91
N VAL A 237 -2.13 -5.66 -3.58
CA VAL A 237 -2.87 -4.63 -4.34
C VAL A 237 -4.26 -4.38 -3.74
N LEU A 238 -4.81 -5.31 -2.96
CA LEU A 238 -6.13 -5.19 -2.34
C LEU A 238 -6.02 -4.78 -0.85
N SER A 239 -7.09 -4.16 -0.33
CA SER A 239 -7.21 -3.83 1.09
C SER A 239 -7.74 -5.03 1.86
N VAL A 240 -6.88 -6.03 2.06
CA VAL A 240 -7.20 -7.28 2.74
C VAL A 240 -6.18 -7.52 3.84
N ILE A 241 -6.64 -8.03 4.99
CA ILE A 241 -5.72 -8.44 6.05
C ILE A 241 -4.86 -9.59 5.53
N TYR A 242 -3.56 -9.36 5.52
CA TYR A 242 -2.57 -10.32 5.09
C TYR A 242 -1.37 -10.23 6.02
N TYR A 243 -0.89 -11.37 6.51
CA TYR A 243 0.34 -11.40 7.29
C TYR A 243 1.53 -11.38 6.35
N GLU A 244 2.25 -10.25 6.36
CA GLU A 244 3.59 -10.13 5.79
C GLU A 244 4.62 -10.53 6.85
N PRO A 245 5.55 -11.46 6.56
CA PRO A 245 6.67 -11.74 7.44
C PRO A 245 7.51 -10.49 7.71
N GLU A 246 7.95 -10.29 8.96
CA GLU A 246 8.76 -9.12 9.34
C GLU A 246 10.03 -8.98 8.50
N GLU A 247 10.67 -10.09 8.09
CA GLU A 247 11.84 -10.07 7.19
C GLU A 247 11.56 -9.34 5.86
N GLU A 248 10.37 -9.54 5.28
CA GLU A 248 9.99 -8.89 4.01
C GLU A 248 9.73 -7.39 4.21
N ARG A 249 9.10 -7.05 5.34
CA ARG A 249 8.85 -5.67 5.76
C ARG A 249 10.15 -4.91 6.04
N GLU A 250 11.05 -5.49 6.83
CA GLU A 250 12.38 -4.93 7.11
C GLU A 250 13.18 -4.75 5.83
N LYS A 251 13.18 -5.76 4.95
CA LYS A 251 13.84 -5.67 3.65
C LYS A 251 13.31 -4.51 2.81
N ARG A 252 12.01 -4.25 2.83
CA ARG A 252 11.40 -3.11 2.12
C ARG A 252 11.92 -1.77 2.64
N LEU A 253 11.95 -1.61 3.96
CA LEU A 253 12.48 -0.41 4.61
C LEU A 253 13.99 -0.23 4.37
N LEU A 254 14.76 -1.32 4.46
CA LEU A 254 16.20 -1.32 4.17
C LEU A 254 16.51 -0.97 2.71
N ILE A 255 15.66 -1.39 1.76
CA ILE A 255 15.81 -0.99 0.35
C ILE A 255 15.60 0.53 0.21
N ILE A 256 14.58 1.11 0.85
CA ILE A 256 14.36 2.56 0.82
C ILE A 256 15.55 3.28 1.44
N LYS A 257 15.98 2.85 2.63
CA LYS A 257 17.13 3.42 3.36
C LYS A 257 18.40 3.34 2.52
N SER A 258 18.69 2.18 1.94
CA SER A 258 19.89 2.00 1.10
C SER A 258 19.85 2.92 -0.11
N ILE A 259 18.71 3.08 -0.82
CA ILE A 259 18.62 4.04 -1.93
C ILE A 259 18.81 5.47 -1.43
N ALA A 260 18.22 5.83 -0.29
CA ALA A 260 18.29 7.17 0.29
C ALA A 260 19.70 7.54 0.78
N GLU A 261 20.43 6.59 1.35
CA GLU A 261 21.77 6.80 1.91
C GLU A 261 22.88 6.54 0.88
N PHE A 262 22.58 5.82 -0.21
CA PHE A 262 23.60 5.45 -1.19
C PHE A 262 24.22 6.72 -1.81
N PRO A 263 25.55 6.90 -1.67
CA PRO A 263 26.23 8.09 -2.15
C PRO A 263 26.59 7.92 -3.63
N ILE A 264 25.58 7.94 -4.53
CA ILE A 264 25.75 7.78 -5.99
C ILE A 264 26.82 8.75 -6.52
N SER A 265 26.88 9.97 -5.97
CA SER A 265 27.89 10.96 -6.31
C SER A 265 29.31 10.41 -6.18
N ASN A 266 29.60 9.62 -5.15
CA ASN A 266 30.96 9.13 -4.86
C ASN A 266 31.47 8.11 -5.88
N LEU A 267 30.61 7.58 -6.75
CA LEU A 267 31.00 6.71 -7.87
C LEU A 267 31.64 7.48 -9.04
N PHE A 268 31.52 8.81 -9.05
CA PHE A 268 31.99 9.66 -10.14
C PHE A 268 33.10 10.60 -9.66
N VAL A 269 34.00 10.98 -10.57
CA VAL A 269 35.02 12.01 -10.32
C VAL A 269 34.33 13.38 -10.13
N ARG A 270 34.87 14.25 -9.26
CA ARG A 270 34.26 15.56 -8.88
C ARG A 270 33.77 16.42 -10.05
N ARG A 271 34.47 16.40 -11.19
CA ARG A 271 34.06 17.14 -12.39
C ARG A 271 32.76 16.59 -12.96
N THR A 272 32.67 15.28 -13.12
CA THR A 272 31.49 14.55 -13.60
C THR A 272 30.34 14.60 -12.59
N GLN A 273 30.63 14.63 -11.29
CA GLN A 273 29.62 14.81 -10.24
C GLN A 273 28.84 16.12 -10.40
N ARG A 274 29.53 17.24 -10.68
CA ARG A 274 28.89 18.55 -10.87
C ARG A 274 28.05 18.60 -12.14
N GLU A 275 28.56 18.00 -13.21
CA GLU A 275 27.88 17.92 -14.51
C GLU A 275 26.61 17.07 -14.45
N LEU A 276 26.66 15.94 -13.72
CA LEU A 276 25.55 14.99 -13.61
C LEU A 276 24.71 15.14 -12.33
N ALA A 277 24.93 16.18 -11.51
CA ALA A 277 24.27 16.33 -10.21
C ALA A 277 22.74 16.31 -10.33
N GLY A 278 22.19 17.00 -11.34
CA GLY A 278 20.76 17.00 -11.64
C GLY A 278 20.24 15.61 -11.97
N THR A 279 20.90 14.92 -12.92
CA THR A 279 20.55 13.56 -13.36
C THR A 279 20.65 12.54 -12.24
N ILE A 280 21.68 12.62 -11.39
CA ILE A 280 21.87 11.76 -10.22
C ILE A 280 20.74 11.97 -9.21
N ASN A 281 20.40 13.22 -8.91
CA ASN A 281 19.32 13.54 -7.99
C ASN A 281 17.95 13.09 -8.54
N GLU A 282 17.71 13.27 -9.83
CA GLU A 282 16.47 12.85 -10.48
C GLU A 282 16.35 11.33 -10.54
N ALA A 283 17.43 10.62 -10.88
CA ALA A 283 17.46 9.15 -10.84
C ALA A 283 17.20 8.61 -9.43
N LYS A 284 17.85 9.18 -8.42
CA LYS A 284 17.63 8.83 -7.01
C LYS A 284 16.19 9.11 -6.58
N LYS A 285 15.63 10.27 -6.95
CA LYS A 285 14.25 10.65 -6.69
C LYS A 285 13.26 9.66 -7.33
N ASN A 286 13.48 9.27 -8.58
CA ASN A 286 12.60 8.33 -9.29
C ASN A 286 12.64 6.91 -8.68
N LEU A 287 13.82 6.44 -8.28
CA LEU A 287 13.99 5.16 -7.58
C LEU A 287 13.30 5.18 -6.22
N LEU A 288 13.48 6.25 -5.44
CA LEU A 288 12.83 6.42 -4.13
C LEU A 288 11.32 6.54 -4.25
N LEU A 289 10.83 7.40 -5.15
CA LEU A 289 9.41 7.67 -5.34
C LEU A 289 8.61 6.38 -5.58
N THR A 290 9.12 5.51 -6.45
CA THR A 290 8.46 4.23 -6.74
C THR A 290 8.34 3.35 -5.50
N ARG A 291 9.44 3.22 -4.72
CA ARG A 291 9.47 2.38 -3.52
C ARG A 291 8.66 2.95 -2.37
N LEU A 292 8.71 4.27 -2.18
CA LEU A 292 7.91 4.99 -1.19
C LEU A 292 6.42 4.88 -1.51
N THR A 293 6.02 5.08 -2.77
CA THR A 293 4.62 4.95 -3.19
C THR A 293 4.09 3.54 -2.94
N GLU A 294 4.87 2.51 -3.29
CA GLU A 294 4.52 1.11 -3.02
C GLU A 294 4.33 0.83 -1.52
N THR A 295 5.19 1.42 -0.69
CA THR A 295 5.21 1.22 0.77
C THR A 295 4.07 1.95 1.45
N ILE A 296 3.85 3.23 1.12
CA ILE A 296 2.73 4.03 1.62
C ILE A 296 1.40 3.41 1.22
N SER A 297 1.26 2.98 -0.04
CA SER A 297 0.04 2.33 -0.51
C SER A 297 -0.23 1.03 0.24
N TRP A 298 0.82 0.30 0.63
CA TRP A 298 0.68 -0.92 1.42
C TRP A 298 0.17 -0.60 2.83
N TYR A 299 0.75 0.39 3.52
CA TYR A 299 0.30 0.80 4.85
C TYR A 299 -1.16 1.29 4.84
N TYR A 300 -1.51 2.14 3.88
CA TYR A 300 -2.88 2.63 3.74
C TYR A 300 -3.89 1.50 3.50
N ARG A 301 -3.53 0.51 2.69
CA ARG A 301 -4.39 -0.68 2.46
C ARG A 301 -4.50 -1.56 3.68
N GLU A 302 -3.41 -1.76 4.43
CA GLU A 302 -3.44 -2.54 5.68
C GLU A 302 -4.33 -1.85 6.72
N ASP A 303 -4.24 -0.52 6.85
CA ASP A 303 -5.05 0.28 7.76
C ASP A 303 -6.55 0.22 7.40
N LEU A 304 -6.88 0.40 6.12
CA LEU A 304 -8.25 0.21 5.61
C LEU A 304 -8.77 -1.20 5.88
N ALA A 305 -7.95 -2.22 5.64
CA ALA A 305 -8.33 -3.61 5.87
C ALA A 305 -8.58 -3.88 7.36
N LYS A 306 -7.70 -3.41 8.24
CA LYS A 306 -7.84 -3.52 9.70
C LYS A 306 -9.09 -2.80 10.20
N SER A 307 -9.35 -1.59 9.72
CA SER A 307 -10.55 -0.82 10.07
C SER A 307 -11.83 -1.56 9.66
N THR A 308 -11.85 -2.14 8.44
CA THR A 308 -13.00 -2.90 7.94
C THR A 308 -13.22 -4.19 8.73
N VAL A 309 -12.16 -4.90 9.07
CA VAL A 309 -12.25 -6.16 9.83
C VAL A 309 -12.54 -5.90 11.31
N TRP A 310 -12.13 -4.75 11.84
CA TRP A 310 -12.36 -4.41 13.24
C TRP A 310 -13.84 -4.42 13.58
N GLU A 311 -14.70 -3.87 12.72
CA GLU A 311 -16.15 -3.87 12.96
C GLU A 311 -16.68 -5.31 13.13
N LEU A 312 -16.29 -6.21 12.21
CA LEU A 312 -16.65 -7.63 12.29
C LEU A 312 -16.03 -8.33 13.50
N TYR A 313 -14.83 -7.93 13.91
CA TYR A 313 -14.14 -8.51 15.04
C TYR A 313 -14.75 -8.03 16.37
N LYS A 314 -15.13 -6.76 16.45
CA LYS A 314 -15.79 -6.13 17.61
C LYS A 314 -17.13 -6.81 17.90
N GLU A 315 -17.97 -7.05 16.88
CA GLU A 315 -19.20 -7.83 17.02
C GLU A 315 -18.93 -9.20 17.66
N MET A 316 -17.86 -9.89 17.24
CA MET A 316 -17.49 -11.18 17.82
C MET A 316 -17.06 -11.10 19.28
N LEU A 317 -16.31 -10.06 19.65
CA LEU A 317 -15.86 -9.81 21.02
C LEU A 317 -17.04 -9.46 21.94
N GLU A 318 -18.01 -8.71 21.44
CA GLU A 318 -19.26 -8.39 22.14
C GLU A 318 -20.10 -9.64 22.40
N GLU A 319 -20.28 -10.51 21.40
CA GLU A 319 -21.00 -11.77 21.55
C GLU A 319 -20.33 -12.73 22.56
N LEU A 320 -19.00 -12.63 22.72
CA LEU A 320 -18.24 -13.41 23.71
C LEU A 320 -18.19 -12.75 25.08
N GLN A 321 -18.86 -11.61 25.26
CA GLN A 321 -18.93 -10.86 26.52
C GLN A 321 -17.55 -10.48 27.09
N ILE A 322 -16.59 -10.18 26.20
CA ILE A 322 -15.29 -9.65 26.61
C ILE A 322 -15.48 -8.24 27.21
N SER A 323 -14.75 -7.91 28.27
CA SER A 323 -14.86 -6.59 28.93
C SER A 323 -14.45 -5.46 28.01
N ASP A 324 -15.08 -4.29 28.16
CA ASP A 324 -14.81 -3.13 27.30
C ASP A 324 -13.35 -2.65 27.42
N GLU A 325 -12.76 -2.65 28.63
CA GLU A 325 -11.33 -2.38 28.82
C GLU A 325 -10.42 -3.33 28.02
N THR A 326 -10.84 -4.60 27.85
CA THR A 326 -10.08 -5.57 27.06
C THR A 326 -10.30 -5.32 25.58
N LYS A 327 -11.52 -4.98 25.15
CA LYS A 327 -11.81 -4.61 23.76
C LYS A 327 -11.00 -3.39 23.32
N ASP A 328 -10.89 -2.36 24.16
CA ASP A 328 -10.11 -1.15 23.86
C ASP A 328 -8.62 -1.49 23.67
N LYS A 329 -8.07 -2.38 24.51
CA LYS A 329 -6.69 -2.88 24.35
C LYS A 329 -6.51 -3.68 23.07
N ILE A 330 -7.50 -4.52 22.71
CA ILE A 330 -7.49 -5.25 21.42
C ILE A 330 -7.57 -4.25 20.26
N GLU A 331 -8.40 -3.21 20.35
CA GLU A 331 -8.54 -2.20 19.31
C GLU A 331 -7.23 -1.46 19.07
N GLN A 332 -6.61 -0.99 20.16
CA GLN A 332 -5.33 -0.29 20.14
C GLN A 332 -4.21 -1.16 19.55
N HIS A 333 -4.23 -2.46 19.82
CA HIS A 333 -3.28 -3.42 19.26
C HIS A 333 -3.55 -3.74 17.79
N PHE A 334 -4.81 -3.93 17.43
CA PHE A 334 -5.21 -4.45 16.14
C PHE A 334 -5.17 -3.38 15.05
N LYS A 335 -5.72 -2.19 15.33
CA LYS A 335 -5.80 -1.09 14.36
C LYS A 335 -4.45 -0.41 14.14
N TYR A 336 -3.73 -0.10 15.20
CA TYR A 336 -2.55 0.75 15.10
C TYR A 336 -1.30 -0.11 14.85
N ASP A 337 -0.61 0.14 13.72
CA ASP A 337 0.68 -0.49 13.45
C ASP A 337 1.71 -0.02 14.48
N SER A 338 2.48 -0.92 15.08
CA SER A 338 3.59 -0.60 15.99
C SER A 338 4.63 0.32 15.36
N LEU A 339 4.74 0.41 14.03
CA LEU A 339 5.58 1.39 13.32
C LEU A 339 4.91 2.76 13.18
N LEU A 340 3.60 2.84 12.92
CA LEU A 340 2.86 4.11 12.97
C LEU A 340 2.77 4.60 14.41
N GLN A 341 2.61 3.68 15.37
CA GLN A 341 2.81 3.90 16.79
C GLN A 341 4.25 4.28 17.07
N LEU A 342 5.32 3.65 16.57
CA LEU A 342 6.70 4.12 16.81
C LEU A 342 6.96 5.52 16.24
N ILE A 343 6.35 5.82 15.08
CA ILE A 343 6.33 7.14 14.45
C ILE A 343 5.46 8.12 15.26
N SER A 344 4.45 7.64 16.00
CA SER A 344 3.51 8.44 16.81
C SER A 344 3.75 8.41 18.33
N SER A 345 4.62 7.54 18.85
CA SER A 345 4.78 7.16 20.26
C SER A 345 6.09 7.66 20.87
N HIS A 346 6.89 8.38 20.09
CA HIS A 346 8.00 9.15 20.63
C HIS A 346 7.66 10.63 20.42
N ILE A 347 7.26 11.25 21.54
CA ILE A 347 6.59 12.55 21.70
C ILE A 347 7.38 13.72 21.06
N LEU A 348 8.67 13.52 20.77
CA LEU A 348 9.44 14.17 19.72
C LEU A 348 10.30 13.07 19.08
N THR A 349 10.50 13.10 17.75
CA THR A 349 11.55 12.24 17.16
C THR A 349 12.91 12.60 17.77
N THR A 350 13.87 11.67 17.87
CA THR A 350 15.24 12.01 18.31
C THR A 350 15.85 13.13 17.46
N ASP A 351 15.42 13.24 16.20
CA ASP A 351 15.82 14.30 15.28
C ASP A 351 15.14 15.64 15.63
N GLU A 352 13.87 15.63 16.05
CA GLU A 352 13.15 16.83 16.55
C GLU A 352 13.68 17.29 17.91
N GLU A 353 14.01 16.38 18.83
CA GLU A 353 14.64 16.72 20.10
C GLU A 353 16.03 17.31 19.86
N GLN A 354 16.83 16.68 18.99
CA GLN A 354 18.13 17.22 18.58
C GLN A 354 18.00 18.54 17.83
N ALA A 355 16.98 18.72 16.99
CA ALA A 355 16.71 19.97 16.28
C ALA A 355 16.23 21.07 17.22
N ILE A 356 15.34 20.78 18.17
CA ILE A 356 14.89 21.72 19.20
C ILE A 356 16.06 22.11 20.09
N LYS A 357 16.90 21.14 20.50
CA LYS A 357 18.10 21.40 21.28
C LYS A 357 19.10 22.27 20.51
N ALA A 358 19.37 21.93 19.24
CA ALA A 358 20.24 22.72 18.37
C ALA A 358 19.68 24.13 18.12
N ASP A 359 18.37 24.27 17.91
CA ASP A 359 17.69 25.55 17.75
C ASP A 359 17.81 26.38 19.03
N ILE A 360 17.54 25.80 20.21
CA ILE A 360 17.65 26.47 21.51
C ILE A 360 19.10 26.86 21.80
N ASP A 361 20.08 26.00 21.53
CA ASP A 361 21.50 26.28 21.72
C ASP A 361 21.95 27.42 20.81
N TYR A 362 21.56 27.38 19.53
CA TYR A 362 21.78 28.45 18.57
C TYR A 362 21.15 29.77 19.03
N ILE A 363 19.87 29.76 19.42
CA ILE A 363 19.16 30.94 19.91
C ILE A 363 19.84 31.49 21.17
N ASN A 364 20.24 30.65 22.11
CA ASN A 364 20.93 31.05 23.34
C ASN A 364 22.29 31.70 23.04
N GLU A 365 23.05 31.15 22.10
CA GLU A 365 24.30 31.74 21.62
C GLU A 365 24.07 33.13 21.01
N LYS A 366 23.04 33.26 20.16
CA LYS A 366 22.69 34.52 19.49
C LYS A 366 22.14 35.57 20.45
N ILE A 367 21.33 35.20 21.45
CA ILE A 367 20.83 36.11 22.51
C ILE A 367 21.99 36.69 23.34
N LYS A 368 23.04 35.90 23.63
CA LYS A 368 24.23 36.41 24.35
C LYS A 368 24.91 37.55 23.58
N ASN A 369 24.90 37.47 22.25
CA ASN A 369 25.51 38.44 21.35
C ASN A 369 24.48 39.32 20.60
N TRP A 370 23.27 39.49 21.14
CA TRP A 370 22.11 40.03 20.39
C TRP A 370 22.36 41.39 19.72
N GLU A 371 23.09 42.28 20.39
CA GLU A 371 23.40 43.63 19.89
C GLU A 371 24.51 43.63 18.81
N LYS A 372 25.23 42.51 18.65
CA LYS A 372 26.38 42.37 17.74
C LYS A 372 26.08 41.54 16.50
N ILE A 373 24.94 40.85 16.45
CA ILE A 373 24.53 39.99 15.33
C ILE A 373 23.74 40.78 14.29
N ARG A 374 23.76 40.29 13.04
CA ARG A 374 23.06 40.97 11.93
C ARG A 374 21.54 40.82 12.06
N SER A 375 20.79 41.73 11.44
CA SER A 375 19.31 41.71 11.45
C SER A 375 18.71 40.42 10.88
N GLU A 376 19.41 39.80 9.93
CA GLU A 376 19.06 38.54 9.30
C GLU A 376 19.22 37.37 10.27
N GLU A 377 20.27 37.39 11.10
CA GLU A 377 20.46 36.40 12.16
C GLU A 377 19.44 36.57 13.28
N GLN A 378 19.09 37.81 13.64
CA GLN A 378 18.00 38.09 14.59
C GLN A 378 16.66 37.56 14.07
N THR A 379 16.37 37.76 12.78
CA THR A 379 15.16 37.27 12.11
C THR A 379 15.14 35.74 12.05
N LEU A 380 16.28 35.11 11.74
CA LEU A 380 16.40 33.66 11.76
C LEU A 380 16.17 33.10 13.16
N SER A 381 16.81 33.67 14.20
CA SER A 381 16.58 33.27 15.60
C SER A 381 15.11 33.37 15.98
N PHE A 382 14.41 34.43 15.52
CA PHE A 382 12.97 34.58 15.75
C PHE A 382 12.12 33.51 15.03
N LEU A 383 12.43 33.17 13.78
CA LEU A 383 11.70 32.12 13.07
C LEU A 383 11.93 30.74 13.71
N LEU A 384 13.15 30.47 14.17
CA LEU A 384 13.48 29.24 14.87
C LEU A 384 12.73 29.12 16.19
N ILE A 385 12.72 30.17 17.03
CA ILE A 385 12.00 30.11 18.32
C ILE A 385 10.48 29.98 18.13
N TYR A 386 9.93 30.61 17.08
CA TYR A 386 8.51 30.50 16.74
C TYR A 386 8.16 29.06 16.33
N ARG A 387 8.99 28.44 15.49
CA ARG A 387 8.86 27.03 15.11
C ARG A 387 8.94 26.13 16.34
N THR A 388 9.92 26.34 17.21
CA THR A 388 10.09 25.57 18.45
C THR A 388 8.84 25.68 19.34
N LEU A 389 8.28 26.88 19.52
CA LEU A 389 7.05 27.10 20.28
C LEU A 389 5.85 26.37 19.67
N GLU A 390 5.64 26.48 18.35
CA GLU A 390 4.53 25.83 17.67
C GLU A 390 4.62 24.31 17.78
N THR A 391 5.80 23.74 17.56
CA THR A 391 6.04 22.29 17.72
C THR A 391 5.76 21.85 19.15
N ILE A 392 6.32 22.52 20.16
CA ILE A 392 6.12 22.18 21.57
C ILE A 392 4.64 22.29 21.96
N PHE A 393 3.94 23.35 21.52
CA PHE A 393 2.54 23.58 21.89
C PHE A 393 1.60 22.54 21.28
N ARG A 394 1.76 22.22 19.98
CA ARG A 394 0.97 21.17 19.33
C ARG A 394 1.14 19.84 20.05
N ARG A 395 2.37 19.50 20.44
CA ARG A 395 2.69 18.26 21.17
C ARG A 395 2.18 18.26 22.61
N THR A 396 2.19 19.41 23.26
CA THR A 396 1.59 19.58 24.59
C THR A 396 0.10 19.24 24.55
N LEU A 397 -0.64 19.68 23.53
CA LEU A 397 -2.08 19.45 23.43
C LEU A 397 -2.46 17.98 23.24
N SER A 398 -1.67 17.22 22.46
CA SER A 398 -1.89 15.78 22.33
C SER A 398 -1.73 15.02 23.64
N HIS A 399 -1.02 15.58 24.62
CA HIS A 399 -0.81 14.95 25.93
C HIS A 399 -1.97 15.16 26.92
N PHE A 400 -2.70 16.28 26.83
CA PHE A 400 -3.79 16.62 27.76
C PHE A 400 -5.18 16.12 27.31
N SER A 401 -5.24 15.04 26.53
CA SER A 401 -6.46 14.35 26.09
C SER A 401 -7.54 15.26 25.46
N THR A 402 -7.15 16.41 24.92
CA THR A 402 -8.05 17.25 24.12
C THR A 402 -7.76 16.89 22.67
N GLU A 403 -8.50 15.92 22.13
CA GLU A 403 -8.46 15.62 20.70
C GLU A 403 -8.61 16.92 19.91
N PRO A 404 -7.60 17.34 19.14
CA PRO A 404 -7.84 18.31 18.11
C PRO A 404 -8.54 17.55 16.99
N GLU A 405 -9.87 17.64 16.91
CA GLU A 405 -10.73 16.98 15.92
C GLU A 405 -10.41 17.29 14.43
N SER A 406 -9.32 17.99 14.11
CA SER A 406 -8.87 18.16 12.73
C SER A 406 -7.43 18.70 12.66
N ASP A 407 -6.76 18.44 11.53
CA ASP A 407 -5.47 19.03 11.10
C ASP A 407 -5.47 20.58 11.04
N GLU A 408 -6.55 21.26 11.43
CA GLU A 408 -6.75 22.71 11.31
C GLU A 408 -6.61 23.50 12.63
N VAL A 409 -5.90 22.99 13.64
CA VAL A 409 -5.62 23.80 14.83
C VAL A 409 -4.53 24.83 14.51
N ASN A 410 -4.95 26.08 14.31
CA ASN A 410 -4.06 27.22 14.09
C ASN A 410 -3.35 27.65 15.39
N PHE A 411 -2.24 28.38 15.29
CA PHE A 411 -1.43 28.82 16.45
C PHE A 411 -2.22 29.63 17.48
N LEU A 412 -3.28 30.33 17.05
CA LEU A 412 -4.18 31.06 17.96
C LEU A 412 -4.93 30.09 18.89
N LYS A 413 -5.54 29.06 18.31
CA LYS A 413 -6.25 28.01 19.05
C LYS A 413 -5.31 27.24 19.98
N LEU A 414 -4.03 27.06 19.61
CA LEU A 414 -3.02 26.48 20.51
C LEU A 414 -2.82 27.30 21.79
N ILE A 415 -2.69 28.63 21.66
CA ILE A 415 -2.52 29.54 22.79
C ILE A 415 -3.74 29.49 23.71
N ASP A 416 -4.95 29.48 23.13
CA ASP A 416 -6.19 29.45 23.91
C ASP A 416 -6.34 28.17 24.71
N ILE A 417 -6.01 27.01 24.13
CA ILE A 417 -6.09 25.73 24.84
C ILE A 417 -5.05 25.66 25.96
N LEU A 418 -3.80 26.06 25.71
CA LEU A 418 -2.76 26.10 26.76
C LEU A 418 -3.11 27.06 27.91
N LYS A 419 -3.77 28.17 27.61
CA LYS A 419 -4.27 29.12 28.62
C LYS A 419 -5.42 28.50 29.43
N ASN A 420 -6.37 27.85 28.77
CA ASN A 420 -7.52 27.23 29.42
C ASN A 420 -7.10 26.09 30.36
N ASN A 421 -6.08 25.32 29.97
CA ASN A 421 -5.44 24.28 30.79
C ASN A 421 -4.47 24.86 31.85
N LYS A 422 -4.43 26.18 32.03
CA LYS A 422 -3.55 26.89 32.99
C LYS A 422 -2.06 26.54 32.81
N ILE A 423 -1.63 26.14 31.63
CA ILE A 423 -0.23 25.81 31.34
C ILE A 423 0.58 27.10 31.22
N ILE A 424 0.04 28.10 30.52
CA ILE A 424 0.65 29.44 30.31
C ILE A 424 -0.15 30.55 31.01
N SER A 425 0.50 31.67 31.34
CA SER A 425 -0.12 32.82 32.03
C SER A 425 -0.74 33.85 31.08
N LYS A 426 -1.57 34.77 31.60
CA LYS A 426 -2.18 35.87 30.80
C LYS A 426 -1.14 36.80 30.17
N SER A 427 -0.01 37.02 30.84
CA SER A 427 1.13 37.77 30.28
C SER A 427 1.81 37.02 29.15
N ASP A 428 1.91 35.69 29.23
CA ASP A 428 2.49 34.86 28.17
C ASP A 428 1.61 34.88 26.91
N VAL A 429 0.29 34.81 27.09
CA VAL A 429 -0.70 34.91 25.99
C VAL A 429 -0.57 36.22 25.22
N THR A 430 -0.40 37.34 25.93
CA THR A 430 -0.25 38.67 25.31
C THR A 430 1.00 38.72 24.42
N LEU A 431 2.11 38.17 24.93
CA LEU A 431 3.37 38.07 24.17
C LEU A 431 3.25 37.13 22.97
N LEU A 432 2.57 35.99 23.11
CA LEU A 432 2.37 35.00 22.04
C LEU A 432 1.48 35.54 20.90
N HIS A 433 0.52 36.42 21.20
CA HIS A 433 -0.24 37.12 20.16
C HIS A 433 0.59 38.18 19.44
N GLU A 434 1.43 38.94 20.17
CA GLU A 434 2.32 39.93 19.57
C GLU A 434 3.29 39.29 18.58
N ILE A 435 3.93 38.18 18.94
CA ILE A 435 4.87 37.48 18.04
C ILE A 435 4.15 36.85 16.85
N ARG A 436 2.91 36.37 17.00
CA ARG A 436 2.12 35.85 15.88
C ARG A 436 1.88 36.95 14.84
N PHE A 437 1.54 38.16 15.30
CA PHE A 437 1.36 39.31 14.43
C PHE A 437 2.67 39.66 13.69
N LYS A 438 3.78 39.74 14.42
CA LYS A 438 5.12 40.00 13.85
C LYS A 438 5.55 38.93 12.84
N ARG A 439 5.27 37.65 13.12
CA ARG A 439 5.52 36.54 12.19
C ARG A 439 4.71 36.71 10.90
N ASN A 440 3.41 36.98 11.00
CA ASN A 440 2.57 37.15 9.81
C ASN A 440 3.02 38.34 8.96
N LEU A 441 3.47 39.43 9.60
CA LEU A 441 4.04 40.59 8.89
C LEU A 441 5.23 40.18 8.00
N LEU A 442 6.16 39.34 8.48
CA LEU A 442 7.29 38.84 7.69
C LEU A 442 6.87 38.07 6.43
N PHE A 443 5.84 37.22 6.54
CA PHE A 443 5.42 36.34 5.45
C PHE A 443 4.61 37.07 4.37
N HIS A 444 3.93 38.17 4.75
CA HIS A 444 3.05 38.91 3.85
C HIS A 444 3.66 40.23 3.34
N GLU A 445 4.70 40.76 3.99
CA GLU A 445 5.38 42.00 3.61
C GLU A 445 6.91 41.80 3.48
N PRO A 446 7.39 41.21 2.37
CA PRO A 446 8.81 40.95 2.17
C PRO A 446 9.63 42.26 2.16
N GLY A 447 10.71 42.31 2.94
CA GLY A 447 11.63 43.45 3.01
C GLY A 447 11.47 44.35 4.24
N LYS A 448 10.46 44.14 5.11
CA LYS A 448 10.42 44.80 6.42
C LYS A 448 11.36 44.12 7.41
N SER A 449 12.27 44.87 8.01
CA SER A 449 13.06 44.42 9.15
C SER A 449 12.17 44.31 10.38
N LEU A 450 12.28 43.20 11.11
CA LEU A 450 11.60 43.03 12.39
C LEU A 450 12.46 43.63 13.51
N ASP A 451 11.87 44.54 14.28
CA ASP A 451 12.45 44.92 15.57
C ASP A 451 11.98 43.94 16.66
N ILE A 452 12.85 42.97 16.95
CA ILE A 452 12.67 42.03 18.05
C ILE A 452 13.77 42.27 19.07
N GLY A 453 13.36 42.77 20.23
CA GLY A 453 14.26 42.98 21.34
C GLY A 453 14.75 41.67 21.96
N LYS A 454 16.00 41.69 22.47
CA LYS A 454 16.61 40.61 23.26
C LYS A 454 15.69 40.08 24.37
N GLN A 455 14.99 41.00 25.05
CA GLN A 455 14.08 40.67 26.15
C GLN A 455 12.88 39.82 25.69
N THR A 456 12.39 40.06 24.47
CA THR A 456 11.28 39.28 23.89
C THR A 456 11.73 37.84 23.66
N MET A 457 12.89 37.63 23.04
CA MET A 457 13.46 36.30 22.82
C MET A 457 13.70 35.53 24.13
N GLN A 458 14.20 36.20 25.17
CA GLN A 458 14.39 35.60 26.49
C GLN A 458 13.07 35.16 27.14
N LYS A 459 12.02 35.98 27.02
CA LYS A 459 10.69 35.64 27.53
C LYS A 459 10.08 34.44 26.78
N LEU A 460 10.29 34.33 25.48
CA LEU A 460 9.83 33.18 24.68
C LEU A 460 10.53 31.87 25.08
N LEU A 461 11.84 31.90 25.32
CA LEU A 461 12.57 30.74 25.83
C LEU A 461 12.06 30.31 27.22
N LEU A 462 11.72 31.29 28.06
CA LEU A 462 11.17 31.03 29.38
C LEU A 462 9.76 30.41 29.31
N ILE A 463 8.96 30.76 28.30
CA ILE A 463 7.68 30.10 28.01
C ILE A 463 7.91 28.65 27.57
N ILE A 464 8.86 28.39 26.66
CA ILE A 464 9.23 27.03 26.24
C ILE A 464 9.59 26.19 27.47
N LYS A 465 10.48 26.71 28.32
CA LYS A 465 10.91 26.01 29.53
C LYS A 465 9.74 25.72 30.47
N LYS A 466 8.87 26.70 30.74
CA LYS A 466 7.69 26.51 31.62
C LYS A 466 6.73 25.45 31.10
N VAL A 467 6.51 25.39 29.80
CA VAL A 467 5.62 24.39 29.18
C VAL A 467 6.23 23.00 29.31
N LEU A 468 7.53 22.86 29.05
CA LEU A 468 8.25 21.59 29.23
C LEU A 468 8.30 21.14 30.68
N ASP A 469 8.59 22.05 31.63
CA ASP A 469 8.64 21.75 33.06
C ASP A 469 7.28 21.23 33.57
N LYS A 470 6.16 21.83 33.14
CA LYS A 470 4.81 21.39 33.51
C LYS A 470 4.43 20.02 32.95
N ILE A 471 4.86 19.70 31.74
CA ILE A 471 4.64 18.36 31.16
C ILE A 471 5.38 17.32 32.02
N GLY A 472 6.63 17.60 32.40
CA GLY A 472 7.43 16.70 33.23
C GLY A 472 6.95 16.55 34.69
N GLU A 473 6.10 17.46 35.18
CA GLU A 473 5.43 17.33 36.49
C GLU A 473 4.22 16.39 36.40
N THR A 474 3.39 16.51 35.34
CA THR A 474 2.25 15.61 35.10
C THR A 474 2.61 14.14 34.89
N GLU A 475 3.81 13.84 34.38
CA GLU A 475 4.31 12.47 34.22
C GLU A 475 4.79 11.81 35.52
N LYS A 476 4.91 12.56 36.62
CA LYS A 476 5.33 12.02 37.93
C LYS A 476 4.16 11.76 38.88
N GLU A 477 2.98 12.30 38.57
CA GLU A 477 1.77 12.18 39.39
C GLU A 477 0.71 11.24 38.78
N GLY A 478 0.89 10.78 37.54
CA GLY A 478 0.14 9.69 36.90
C GLY A 478 1.00 8.44 36.75
#